data_AF-A0A078R335-F1
#
_entry.id   AF-A0A078R335-F1
#
_cell.length_a   1.000
_cell.length_b   1.000
_cell.length_c   1.000
_cell.angle_alpha   90.00
_cell.angle_beta   90.00
_cell.angle_gamma   90.00
#
_symmetry.space_group_name_H-M   'P 1'
#
loop_
_entity.id
_entity.type
_entity.pdbx_description
1 polymer ?
#
loop_
_entity_poly.entity_id
_entity_poly.type
_entity_poly.pdbx_seq_one_letter_code
_entity_poly.pdbx_strand_id
1 'polypeptide(L)'
;MNDSFESDERKRKETIECLYWSLMNGWDIPKEIREHYGFSEDYELYHRLESMEPEDYRERRLRGEIPDAVEVDVRLTQAVEKVFERLCSPPPVQYLDKLYEELEKLGGFIVNPKNIDSPFINSGFLMKYGIDRNSPDEIRQQQAEKGYKELYARFETMIGLRSSNKKDDTTIRKECRQPAYKDKLYGKVRIPVSPNPKRRKMGL
;
A
#
# COMPACT_ATOMS: atom_id res chain seq x y z
N MET A 1 -22.54 -6.14 19.20
CA MET A 1 -22.17 -4.71 19.22
C MET A 1 -22.38 -4.20 17.81
N ASN A 2 -23.22 -3.18 17.60
CA ASN A 2 -23.30 -2.51 16.30
C ASN A 2 -22.05 -1.67 16.15
N ASP A 3 -21.17 -2.04 15.23
CA ASP A 3 -19.97 -1.28 14.91
C ASP A 3 -20.38 0.04 14.23
N SER A 4 -20.43 1.12 15.01
CA SER A 4 -20.83 2.43 14.51
C SER A 4 -19.94 2.94 13.38
N PHE A 5 -18.69 2.49 13.25
CA PHE A 5 -17.81 2.92 12.15
C PHE A 5 -18.13 2.23 10.83
N GLU A 6 -18.81 1.08 10.88
CA GLU A 6 -19.22 0.33 9.69
C GLU A 6 -20.72 0.46 9.40
N SER A 7 -21.56 0.60 10.43
CA SER A 7 -23.02 0.69 10.30
C SER A 7 -23.55 2.11 10.07
N ASP A 8 -22.84 3.15 10.53
CA ASP A 8 -23.18 4.55 10.25
C ASP A 8 -22.54 4.95 8.92
N GLU A 9 -23.35 5.18 7.89
CA GLU A 9 -22.86 5.52 6.55
C GLU A 9 -21.97 6.77 6.53
N ARG A 10 -22.27 7.76 7.38
CA ARG A 10 -21.48 9.00 7.45
C ARG A 10 -20.12 8.72 8.05
N LYS A 11 -20.06 8.06 9.21
CA LYS A 11 -18.79 7.71 9.85
C LYS A 11 -17.96 6.76 9.00
N ARG A 12 -18.61 5.80 8.33
CA ARG A 12 -17.94 4.90 7.39
C ARG A 12 -17.30 5.67 6.24
N LYS A 13 -18.02 6.64 5.65
CA LYS A 13 -17.48 7.48 4.57
C LYS A 13 -16.31 8.34 5.05
N GLU A 14 -16.44 9.01 6.18
CA GLU A 14 -15.37 9.81 6.79
C GLU A 14 -14.13 8.94 7.07
N THR A 15 -14.33 7.72 7.59
CA THR A 15 -13.25 6.74 7.80
C THR A 15 -12.55 6.39 6.50
N ILE A 16 -13.30 6.01 5.46
CA ILE A 16 -12.74 5.65 4.15
C ILE A 16 -11.91 6.81 3.58
N GLU A 17 -12.42 8.05 3.68
CA GLU A 17 -11.71 9.25 3.21
C GLU A 17 -10.39 9.47 3.97
N CYS A 18 -10.39 9.35 5.30
CA CYS A 18 -9.18 9.47 6.12
C CYS A 18 -8.13 8.39 5.78
N LEU A 19 -8.54 7.13 5.67
CA LEU A 19 -7.62 6.03 5.34
C LEU A 19 -7.07 6.18 3.93
N TYR A 20 -7.92 6.53 2.96
CA TYR A 20 -7.49 6.83 1.59
C TYR A 20 -6.44 7.94 1.55
N TRP A 21 -6.74 9.08 2.19
CA TRP A 21 -5.83 10.23 2.16
C TRP A 21 -4.49 9.88 2.82
N SER A 22 -4.54 9.11 3.90
CA SER A 22 -3.35 8.65 4.60
C SER A 22 -2.46 7.74 3.75
N LEU A 23 -3.06 6.80 3.02
CA LEU A 23 -2.35 5.89 2.12
C LEU A 23 -1.73 6.58 0.90
N MET A 24 -2.29 7.72 0.48
CA MET A 24 -1.89 8.41 -0.73
C MET A 24 -0.96 9.60 -0.48
N ASN A 25 -1.05 10.24 0.70
CA ASN A 25 -0.36 11.52 0.96
C ASN A 25 0.44 11.54 2.27
N GLY A 26 0.39 10.48 3.09
CA GLY A 26 1.08 10.40 4.37
C GLY A 26 0.13 10.37 5.56
N TRP A 27 0.62 9.90 6.71
CA TRP A 27 -0.21 9.53 7.85
C TRP A 27 -0.89 10.72 8.55
N ASP A 28 -2.21 10.80 8.42
CA ASP A 28 -3.07 11.74 9.16
C ASP A 28 -4.38 11.05 9.55
N ILE A 29 -4.26 10.06 10.45
CA ILE A 29 -5.41 9.24 10.89
C ILE A 29 -5.92 9.77 12.24
N PRO A 30 -7.21 10.19 12.33
CA PRO A 30 -7.82 10.59 13.59
C PRO A 30 -7.71 9.52 14.68
N LYS A 31 -7.53 9.96 15.93
CA LYS A 31 -7.32 9.07 17.09
C LYS A 31 -8.44 8.01 17.23
N GLU A 32 -9.69 8.42 17.05
CA GLU A 32 -10.85 7.52 17.17
C GLU A 32 -10.80 6.36 16.15
N ILE A 33 -10.37 6.64 14.91
CA ILE A 33 -10.20 5.62 13.87
C ILE A 33 -9.02 4.70 14.20
N ARG A 34 -7.91 5.27 14.69
CA ARG A 34 -6.73 4.49 15.10
C ARG A 34 -7.05 3.52 16.22
N GLU A 35 -7.78 3.97 17.24
CA GLU A 35 -8.18 3.13 18.37
C GLU A 35 -9.16 2.03 17.93
N HIS A 36 -10.13 2.36 17.06
CA HIS A 36 -11.12 1.41 16.59
C HIS A 36 -10.51 0.25 15.78
N TYR A 37 -9.61 0.56 14.85
CA TYR A 37 -8.99 -0.44 13.97
C TYR A 37 -7.65 -0.98 14.48
N GLY A 38 -7.16 -0.51 15.63
CA GLY A 38 -5.93 -0.99 16.25
C GLY A 38 -4.64 -0.48 15.59
N PHE A 39 -4.66 0.72 15.02
CA PHE A 39 -3.48 1.35 14.40
C PHE A 39 -2.64 2.17 15.39
N SER A 40 -3.15 2.46 16.60
CA SER A 40 -2.55 3.47 17.48
C SER A 40 -1.07 3.23 17.78
N GLU A 41 -0.68 1.98 18.07
CA GLU A 41 0.69 1.65 18.46
C GLU A 41 1.69 1.91 17.32
N ASP A 42 1.48 1.30 16.15
CA ASP A 42 2.34 1.48 14.99
C ASP A 42 2.32 2.94 14.49
N TYR A 43 1.16 3.60 14.52
CA TYR A 43 1.04 5.00 14.12
C TYR A 43 1.85 5.94 15.03
N GLU A 44 1.73 5.80 16.35
CA GLU A 44 2.45 6.64 17.30
C GLU A 44 3.94 6.35 17.29
N LEU A 45 4.31 5.07 17.14
CA LEU A 45 5.69 4.66 16.99
C LEU A 45 6.31 5.25 15.73
N TYR A 46 5.63 5.16 14.58
CA TYR A 46 6.11 5.75 13.33
C TYR A 46 6.41 7.24 13.49
N HIS A 47 5.45 8.02 14.01
CA HIS A 47 5.63 9.47 14.20
C HIS A 47 6.73 9.81 15.21
N ARG A 48 6.92 8.97 16.24
CA ARG A 48 8.02 9.13 17.19
C ARG A 48 9.37 8.90 16.52
N LEU A 49 9.48 7.92 15.63
CA LEU A 49 10.71 7.64 14.90
C LEU A 49 11.01 8.75 13.87
N GLU A 50 10.01 9.20 13.13
CA GLU A 50 10.15 10.28 12.13
C GLU A 50 10.46 11.65 12.74
N SER A 51 10.07 11.89 13.99
CA SER A 51 10.36 13.14 14.71
C SER A 51 11.67 13.12 15.49
N MET A 52 12.39 12.00 15.50
CA MET A 52 13.67 11.85 16.19
C MET A 52 14.79 12.53 15.40
N GLU A 53 15.78 13.09 16.10
CA GLU A 53 16.99 13.59 15.44
C GLU A 53 17.70 12.42 14.70
N PRO A 54 18.14 12.61 13.44
CA PRO A 54 18.68 11.53 12.61
C PRO A 54 19.84 10.77 13.25
N GLU A 55 20.72 11.47 13.98
CA GLU A 55 21.84 10.88 14.71
C GLU A 55 21.37 9.99 15.85
N ASP A 56 20.43 10.46 16.67
CA ASP A 56 19.86 9.69 17.80
C ASP A 56 19.13 8.46 17.28
N TYR A 57 18.33 8.61 16.21
CA TYR A 57 17.67 7.48 15.55
C TYR A 57 18.67 6.41 15.12
N ARG A 58 19.75 6.81 14.42
CA ARG A 58 20.76 5.86 13.95
C ARG A 58 21.45 5.15 15.11
N GLU A 59 21.85 5.87 16.16
CA GLU A 59 22.51 5.28 17.32
C GLU A 59 21.61 4.30 18.06
N ARG A 60 20.37 4.71 18.38
CA ARG A 60 19.41 3.87 19.12
C ARG A 60 19.00 2.64 18.32
N ARG A 61 18.86 2.78 17.00
CA ARG A 61 18.63 1.64 16.09
C ARG A 61 19.82 0.68 16.09
N LEU A 62 21.06 1.19 16.01
CA LEU A 62 22.27 0.36 16.08
C LEU A 62 22.38 -0.41 17.40
N ARG A 63 21.93 0.19 18.52
CA ARG A 63 21.84 -0.46 19.82
C ARG A 63 20.67 -1.44 19.96
N GLY A 64 19.77 -1.51 18.97
CA GLY A 64 18.59 -2.38 18.99
C GLY A 64 17.48 -1.90 19.94
N GLU A 65 17.51 -0.65 20.36
CA GLU A 65 16.52 -0.08 21.30
C GLU A 65 15.20 0.29 20.62
N ILE A 66 15.26 0.59 19.33
CA ILE A 66 14.12 1.02 18.51
C ILE A 66 14.13 0.25 17.17
N PRO A 67 12.94 -0.02 16.59
CA PRO A 67 12.84 -0.69 15.30
C PRO A 67 13.21 0.24 14.14
N ASP A 68 13.32 -0.33 12.95
CA ASP A 68 13.43 0.44 11.72
C ASP A 68 12.11 1.20 11.45
N ALA A 69 12.19 2.52 11.26
CA ALA A 69 11.05 3.35 10.88
C ALA A 69 10.35 2.82 9.61
N VAL A 70 11.12 2.31 8.65
CA VAL A 70 10.57 1.74 7.42
C VAL A 70 9.78 0.46 7.71
N GLU A 71 10.20 -0.34 8.70
CA GLU A 71 9.48 -1.57 9.08
C GLU A 71 8.13 -1.21 9.69
N VAL A 72 8.13 -0.23 10.59
CA VAL A 72 6.89 0.28 11.21
C VAL A 72 5.96 0.87 10.16
N ASP A 73 6.47 1.65 9.20
CA ASP A 73 5.70 2.21 8.09
C ASP A 73 5.05 1.13 7.22
N VAL A 74 5.79 0.07 6.89
CA VAL A 74 5.28 -1.05 6.09
C VAL A 74 4.17 -1.80 6.84
N ARG A 75 4.35 -2.08 8.14
CA ARG A 75 3.31 -2.73 8.95
C ARG A 75 2.05 -1.89 9.03
N LEU A 76 2.20 -0.59 9.29
CA LEU A 76 1.09 0.36 9.32
C LEU A 76 0.39 0.45 7.96
N THR A 77 1.16 0.53 6.88
CA THR A 77 0.64 0.53 5.50
C THR A 77 -0.22 -0.69 5.25
N GLN A 78 0.30 -1.89 5.49
CA GLN A 78 -0.45 -3.14 5.25
C GLN A 78 -1.72 -3.22 6.10
N ALA A 79 -1.66 -2.79 7.37
CA ALA A 79 -2.81 -2.77 8.26
C ALA A 79 -3.91 -1.81 7.76
N VAL A 80 -3.52 -0.60 7.37
CA VAL A 80 -4.43 0.43 6.86
C VAL A 80 -5.01 0.04 5.51
N GLU A 81 -4.20 -0.44 4.56
CA GLU A 81 -4.68 -0.90 3.26
C GLU A 81 -5.71 -2.04 3.42
N LYS A 82 -5.48 -2.98 4.34
CA LYS A 82 -6.42 -4.09 4.60
C LYS A 82 -7.78 -3.60 5.07
N VAL A 83 -7.82 -2.63 5.98
CA VAL A 83 -9.08 -2.04 6.46
C VAL A 83 -9.72 -1.20 5.37
N PHE A 84 -8.94 -0.37 4.68
CA PHE A 84 -9.41 0.48 3.61
C PHE A 84 -10.11 -0.32 2.51
N GLU A 85 -9.49 -1.39 2.01
CA GLU A 85 -10.04 -2.20 0.92
C GLU A 85 -11.26 -3.03 1.35
N ARG A 86 -11.32 -3.42 2.62
CA ARG A 86 -12.53 -4.05 3.19
C ARG A 86 -13.69 -3.07 3.21
N LEU A 87 -13.44 -1.83 3.62
CA LEU A 87 -14.48 -0.81 3.72
C LEU A 87 -14.85 -0.22 2.36
N CYS A 88 -13.92 -0.14 1.41
CA CYS A 88 -14.08 0.54 0.12
C CYS A 88 -13.94 -0.46 -1.04
N SER A 89 -15.08 -1.04 -1.46
CA SER A 89 -15.15 -1.94 -2.60
C SER A 89 -16.22 -1.47 -3.61
N PRO A 90 -15.86 -1.04 -4.83
CA PRO A 90 -14.49 -0.95 -5.36
C PRO A 90 -13.72 0.28 -4.81
N PRO A 91 -12.38 0.21 -4.69
CA PRO A 91 -11.56 1.36 -4.33
C PRO A 91 -11.54 2.46 -5.41
N PRO A 92 -11.12 3.70 -5.07
CA PRO A 92 -10.90 4.77 -6.03
C PRO A 92 -9.84 4.42 -7.08
N VAL A 93 -10.02 4.91 -8.32
CA VAL A 93 -9.12 4.63 -9.45
C VAL A 93 -7.66 5.01 -9.14
N GLN A 94 -7.43 6.13 -8.46
CA GLN A 94 -6.08 6.58 -8.08
C GLN A 94 -5.35 5.60 -7.16
N TYR A 95 -6.09 4.92 -6.27
CA TYR A 95 -5.52 3.85 -5.44
C TYR A 95 -5.18 2.62 -6.28
N LEU A 96 -6.05 2.26 -7.22
CA LEU A 96 -5.81 1.17 -8.16
C LEU A 96 -4.60 1.46 -9.06
N ASP A 97 -4.42 2.69 -9.52
CA ASP A 97 -3.24 3.12 -10.28
C ASP A 97 -1.95 2.91 -9.48
N LYS A 98 -1.94 3.32 -8.19
CA LYS A 98 -0.80 3.08 -7.28
C LYS A 98 -0.47 1.58 -7.20
N LEU A 99 -1.47 0.73 -6.93
CA LEU A 99 -1.24 -0.72 -6.83
C LEU A 99 -0.80 -1.33 -8.17
N TYR A 100 -1.25 -0.79 -9.30
CA TYR A 100 -0.80 -1.24 -10.61
C TYR A 100 0.66 -0.86 -10.87
N GLU A 101 1.11 0.33 -10.46
CA GLU A 101 2.53 0.69 -10.50
C GLU A 101 3.39 -0.24 -9.63
N GLU A 102 2.87 -0.68 -8.49
CA GLU A 102 3.51 -1.70 -7.65
C GLU A 102 3.61 -3.05 -8.40
N LEU A 103 2.55 -3.48 -9.10
CA LEU A 103 2.58 -4.66 -9.97
C LEU A 103 3.61 -4.55 -11.10
N GLU A 104 3.71 -3.39 -11.76
CA GLU A 104 4.69 -3.15 -12.82
C GLU A 104 6.12 -3.27 -12.30
N LYS A 105 6.41 -2.71 -11.12
CA LYS A 105 7.72 -2.84 -10.46
C LYS A 105 8.06 -4.30 -10.16
N LEU A 106 7.13 -5.05 -9.56
CA LEU A 106 7.30 -6.48 -9.29
C LEU A 106 7.52 -7.28 -10.59
N GLY A 107 6.73 -7.00 -11.64
CA GLY A 107 6.90 -7.60 -12.96
C GLY A 107 8.28 -7.32 -13.56
N GLY A 108 8.77 -6.09 -13.40
CA GLY A 108 10.13 -5.70 -13.80
C GLY A 108 11.22 -6.49 -13.07
N PHE A 109 11.02 -6.81 -11.78
CA PHE A 109 11.96 -7.63 -11.00
C PHE A 109 11.93 -9.10 -11.42
N ILE A 110 10.76 -9.64 -11.77
CA ILE A 110 10.62 -11.00 -12.29
C ILE A 110 11.36 -11.14 -13.63
N VAL A 111 11.26 -10.14 -14.50
CA VAL A 111 11.93 -10.15 -15.82
C VAL A 111 13.44 -9.96 -15.67
N ASN A 112 13.87 -9.05 -14.79
CA ASN A 112 15.28 -8.78 -14.53
C ASN A 112 15.51 -8.47 -13.04
N PRO A 113 15.96 -9.45 -12.23
CA PRO A 113 16.18 -9.28 -10.80
C PRO A 113 17.18 -8.17 -10.44
N LYS A 114 18.10 -7.82 -11.35
CA LYS A 114 19.06 -6.72 -11.15
C LYS A 114 18.40 -5.35 -11.07
N ASN A 115 17.15 -5.22 -11.51
CA ASN A 115 16.38 -3.99 -11.32
C ASN A 115 16.17 -3.64 -9.83
N ILE A 116 16.27 -4.63 -8.93
CA ILE A 116 16.22 -4.43 -7.47
C ILE A 116 17.41 -3.59 -6.99
N ASP A 117 18.55 -3.61 -7.66
CA ASP A 117 19.75 -2.87 -7.27
C ASP A 117 19.68 -1.38 -7.65
N SER A 118 18.64 -0.96 -8.37
CA SER A 118 18.46 0.44 -8.75
C SER A 118 18.33 1.33 -7.49
N PRO A 119 19.05 2.47 -7.43
CA PRO A 119 19.00 3.39 -6.30
C PRO A 119 17.62 4.03 -6.12
N PHE A 120 16.77 3.98 -7.15
CA PHE A 120 15.40 4.50 -7.11
C PHE A 120 14.40 3.50 -6.52
N ILE A 121 14.82 2.27 -6.23
CA ILE A 121 13.96 1.29 -5.56
C ILE A 121 14.00 1.53 -4.05
N ASN A 122 12.84 1.95 -3.54
CA ASN A 122 12.59 2.18 -2.11
C ASN A 122 12.70 0.86 -1.33
N SER A 123 13.45 0.85 -0.22
CA SER A 123 13.60 -0.29 0.68
C SER A 123 12.26 -0.75 1.29
N GLY A 124 11.36 0.19 1.60
CA GLY A 124 10.02 -0.11 2.10
C GLY A 124 9.19 -0.90 1.09
N PHE A 125 9.35 -0.65 -0.21
CA PHE A 125 8.71 -1.45 -1.25
C PHE A 125 9.18 -2.91 -1.21
N LEU A 126 10.50 -3.13 -1.17
CA LEU A 126 11.06 -4.49 -1.10
C LEU A 126 10.61 -5.22 0.16
N MET A 127 10.64 -4.53 1.30
CA MET A 127 10.20 -5.08 2.58
C MET A 127 8.69 -5.41 2.60
N LYS A 128 7.84 -4.55 2.04
CA LYS A 128 6.38 -4.78 1.89
C LYS A 128 6.08 -6.11 1.19
N TYR A 129 6.91 -6.52 0.23
CA TYR A 129 6.77 -7.77 -0.51
C TYR A 129 7.72 -8.89 -0.06
N GLY A 130 8.47 -8.70 1.03
CA GLY A 130 9.41 -9.70 1.55
C GLY A 130 10.55 -10.04 0.58
N ILE A 131 11.00 -9.06 -0.20
CA ILE A 131 12.11 -9.20 -1.15
C ILE A 131 13.40 -8.81 -0.44
N ASP A 132 14.32 -9.77 -0.31
CA ASP A 132 15.64 -9.51 0.24
C ASP A 132 16.59 -9.06 -0.86
N ARG A 133 16.99 -7.79 -0.79
CA ARG A 133 17.95 -7.19 -1.73
C ARG A 133 19.29 -7.93 -1.75
N ASN A 134 19.68 -8.67 -0.72
CA ASN A 134 20.99 -9.34 -0.67
C ASN A 134 20.94 -10.80 -1.13
N SER A 135 19.76 -11.35 -1.38
CA SER A 135 19.59 -12.72 -1.85
C SER A 135 20.13 -12.92 -3.28
N PRO A 136 20.44 -14.16 -3.72
CA PRO A 136 20.79 -14.43 -5.12
C PRO A 136 19.67 -14.08 -6.11
N ASP A 137 20.00 -13.80 -7.37
CA ASP A 137 19.05 -13.39 -8.42
C ASP A 137 17.83 -14.33 -8.55
N GLU A 138 18.04 -15.64 -8.47
CA GLU A 138 16.96 -16.64 -8.53
C GLU A 138 15.98 -16.50 -7.35
N ILE A 139 16.51 -16.27 -6.15
CA ILE A 139 15.70 -16.09 -4.93
C ILE A 139 14.94 -14.76 -4.98
N ARG A 140 15.61 -13.68 -5.40
CA ARG A 140 14.98 -12.37 -5.62
C ARG A 140 13.84 -12.47 -6.63
N GLN A 141 14.05 -13.21 -7.73
CA GLN A 141 13.02 -13.45 -8.74
C GLN A 141 11.81 -14.17 -8.15
N GLN A 142 12.03 -15.23 -7.37
CA GLN A 142 10.96 -15.99 -6.72
C GLN A 142 10.18 -15.15 -5.70
N GLN A 143 10.87 -14.33 -4.90
CA GLN A 143 10.24 -13.40 -3.95
C GLN A 143 9.38 -12.36 -4.68
N ALA A 144 9.89 -11.75 -5.76
CA ALA A 144 9.12 -10.82 -6.58
C ALA A 144 7.91 -11.51 -7.25
N GLU A 145 8.08 -12.75 -7.72
CA GLU A 145 7.00 -13.55 -8.31
C GLU A 145 5.90 -13.86 -7.28
N LYS A 146 6.27 -14.18 -6.03
CA LYS A 146 5.32 -14.35 -4.93
C LYS A 146 4.55 -13.05 -4.66
N GLY A 147 5.25 -11.93 -4.47
CA GLY A 147 4.63 -10.63 -4.23
C GLY A 147 3.69 -10.21 -5.36
N TYR A 148 4.08 -10.46 -6.61
CA TYR A 148 3.25 -10.19 -7.78
C TYR A 148 1.96 -11.00 -7.76
N LYS A 149 2.04 -12.32 -7.49
CA LYS A 149 0.87 -13.21 -7.41
C LYS A 149 -0.11 -12.78 -6.32
N GLU A 150 0.41 -12.46 -5.14
CA GLU A 150 -0.40 -12.03 -3.99
C GLU A 150 -1.10 -10.69 -4.27
N LEU A 151 -0.36 -9.69 -4.77
CA LEU A 151 -0.92 -8.38 -5.12
C LEU A 151 -1.94 -8.49 -6.27
N TYR A 152 -1.65 -9.31 -7.27
CA TYR A 152 -2.53 -9.49 -8.42
C TYR A 152 -3.86 -10.16 -8.01
N ALA A 153 -3.82 -11.21 -7.17
CA ALA A 153 -5.02 -11.86 -6.64
C ALA A 153 -5.87 -10.91 -5.78
N ARG A 154 -5.20 -10.09 -4.97
CA ARG A 154 -5.84 -9.00 -4.19
C ARG A 154 -6.52 -8.00 -5.12
N PHE A 155 -5.84 -7.58 -6.20
CA PHE A 155 -6.36 -6.65 -7.20
C PHE A 155 -7.62 -7.18 -7.89
N GLU A 156 -7.60 -8.44 -8.36
CA GLU A 156 -8.75 -9.11 -8.97
C GLU A 156 -9.97 -9.15 -8.05
N THR A 157 -9.75 -9.37 -6.75
CA THR A 157 -10.81 -9.36 -5.74
C THR A 157 -11.46 -7.97 -5.63
N MET A 158 -10.66 -6.90 -5.59
CA MET A 158 -11.16 -5.52 -5.44
C MET A 158 -11.98 -5.03 -6.64
N ILE A 159 -11.62 -5.43 -7.85
CA ILE A 159 -12.31 -5.03 -9.08
C ILE A 159 -13.49 -5.97 -9.44
N GLY A 160 -13.76 -6.98 -8.61
CA GLY A 160 -14.83 -7.95 -8.85
C GLY A 160 -14.58 -8.88 -10.05
N LEU A 161 -13.35 -8.95 -10.56
CA LEU A 161 -12.95 -9.96 -11.53
C LEU A 161 -12.78 -11.28 -10.78
N ARG A 162 -13.82 -12.11 -10.75
CA ARG A 162 -13.66 -13.50 -10.31
C ARG A 162 -12.78 -14.23 -11.32
N SER A 163 -11.48 -14.37 -11.07
CA SER A 163 -10.69 -15.36 -11.78
C SER A 163 -10.95 -16.72 -11.13
N SER A 164 -11.56 -17.63 -11.88
CA SER A 164 -11.69 -19.04 -11.50
C SER A 164 -10.39 -19.82 -11.73
N ASN A 165 -9.31 -19.17 -12.15
CA ASN A 165 -8.09 -19.83 -12.58
C ASN A 165 -6.87 -19.23 -11.90
N LYS A 166 -6.19 -20.03 -11.07
CA LYS A 166 -4.83 -19.74 -10.63
C LYS A 166 -3.95 -19.50 -11.86
N LYS A 167 -3.46 -18.27 -12.00
CA LYS A 167 -2.32 -17.85 -12.84
C LYS A 167 -1.21 -18.91 -12.85
N ASP A 168 -0.97 -19.64 -13.94
CA ASP A 168 0.25 -20.47 -14.01
C ASP A 168 1.51 -19.60 -14.17
N ASP A 169 2.65 -20.09 -13.66
CA ASP A 169 3.91 -19.34 -13.60
C ASP A 169 4.38 -18.88 -14.99
N THR A 170 4.10 -19.69 -16.02
CA THR A 170 4.41 -19.39 -17.42
C THR A 170 3.57 -18.23 -17.98
N THR A 171 2.31 -18.12 -17.58
CA THR A 171 1.40 -17.04 -17.99
C THR A 171 1.80 -15.74 -17.31
N ILE A 172 2.13 -15.78 -16.02
CA ILE A 172 2.59 -14.61 -15.27
C ILE A 172 3.88 -14.05 -15.90
N ARG A 173 4.86 -14.91 -16.20
CA ARG A 173 6.11 -14.49 -16.86
C ARG A 173 5.87 -13.90 -18.25
N LYS A 174 4.83 -14.32 -18.97
CA LYS A 174 4.43 -13.71 -20.24
C LYS A 174 3.74 -12.37 -20.03
N GLU A 175 2.87 -12.24 -19.04
CA GLU A 175 2.16 -10.99 -18.72
C GLU A 175 3.11 -9.91 -18.20
N CYS A 176 4.07 -10.25 -17.34
CA CYS A 176 5.11 -9.30 -16.90
C CYS A 176 5.99 -8.78 -18.05
N ARG A 177 6.00 -9.45 -19.20
CA ARG A 177 6.71 -9.02 -20.42
C ARG A 177 5.86 -8.15 -21.35
N GLN A 178 4.57 -7.94 -21.05
CA GLN A 178 3.64 -7.18 -21.90
C GLN A 178 3.24 -5.84 -21.25
N PRO A 179 3.46 -4.68 -21.89
CA PRO A 179 3.20 -3.37 -21.31
C PRO A 179 1.72 -2.91 -21.31
N ALA A 180 0.78 -3.71 -21.82
CA ALA A 180 -0.58 -3.24 -22.17
C ALA A 180 -1.73 -3.95 -21.40
N TYR A 181 -1.70 -3.94 -20.06
CA TYR A 181 -2.79 -4.50 -19.25
C TYR A 181 -3.71 -3.45 -18.59
N LYS A 182 -3.29 -2.18 -18.50
CA LYS A 182 -4.13 -1.07 -17.98
C LYS A 182 -5.51 -1.02 -18.69
N ASP A 183 -5.54 -1.08 -20.02
CA ASP A 183 -6.78 -0.96 -20.80
C ASP A 183 -7.80 -2.09 -20.56
N LYS A 184 -7.36 -3.27 -20.10
CA LYS A 184 -8.26 -4.40 -19.78
C LYS A 184 -8.94 -4.24 -18.41
N LEU A 185 -8.34 -3.46 -17.50
CA LEU A 185 -8.78 -3.34 -16.10
C LEU A 185 -9.68 -2.12 -15.85
N TYR A 186 -9.44 -0.99 -16.53
CA TYR A 186 -10.19 0.27 -16.30
C TYR A 186 -11.48 0.41 -17.11
N GLY A 187 -12.01 -0.70 -17.64
CA GLY A 187 -13.27 -0.72 -18.41
C GLY A 187 -14.49 -0.34 -17.57
N LYS A 188 -14.71 0.98 -17.39
CA LYS A 188 -15.88 1.67 -16.81
C LYS A 188 -16.02 1.68 -15.28
N VAL A 189 -15.25 2.53 -14.57
CA VAL A 189 -15.77 3.20 -13.36
C VAL A 189 -15.18 4.62 -13.27
N ARG A 190 -16.00 5.65 -13.51
CA ARG A 190 -15.66 7.05 -13.18
C ARG A 190 -16.56 7.48 -12.02
N ILE A 191 -16.02 7.50 -10.80
CA ILE A 191 -16.66 8.22 -9.69
C ILE A 191 -16.06 9.62 -9.69
N PRO A 192 -16.86 10.70 -9.77
CA PRO A 192 -16.35 12.05 -9.67
C PRO A 192 -15.90 12.30 -8.22
N VAL A 193 -14.58 12.43 -8.01
CA VAL A 193 -14.03 12.98 -6.77
C VAL A 193 -14.38 14.47 -6.76
N SER A 194 -15.17 14.91 -5.77
CA SER A 194 -15.46 16.34 -5.61
C SER A 194 -14.19 17.10 -5.22
N PRO A 195 -13.86 18.24 -5.87
CA PRO A 195 -12.72 19.05 -5.48
C PRO A 195 -12.94 19.67 -4.09
N ASN A 196 -11.85 19.78 -3.33
CA ASN A 196 -11.75 20.33 -1.97
C ASN A 196 -12.70 21.51 -1.68
N PRO A 197 -13.34 21.56 -0.49
CA PRO A 197 -13.95 22.80 -0.03
C PRO A 197 -12.85 23.84 0.20
N LYS A 198 -12.82 24.87 -0.65
CA LYS A 198 -11.92 26.03 -0.51
C LYS A 198 -12.05 26.60 0.90
N ARG A 199 -10.94 26.64 1.65
CA ARG A 199 -10.82 27.41 2.91
C ARG A 199 -11.34 28.82 2.66
N ARG A 200 -12.40 29.23 3.38
CA ARG A 200 -12.85 30.62 3.42
C ARG A 200 -11.72 31.45 4.05
N LYS A 201 -11.19 32.43 3.30
CA LYS A 201 -10.38 33.52 3.87
C LYS A 201 -11.25 34.22 4.92
N MET A 202 -10.84 34.16 6.19
CA MET A 202 -11.31 35.10 7.21
C MET A 202 -10.77 36.48 6.84
N GLY A 203 -11.67 37.43 6.57
CA GLY A 203 -11.30 38.82 6.35
C GLY A 203 -10.79 39.45 7.64
N LEU A 204 -9.76 40.29 7.51
CA LEU A 204 -9.42 41.34 8.47
C LEU A 204 -10.40 42.50 8.30
#